data_AF-A0A6N8J1J1-F1
#
_entry.id   AF-A0A6N8J1J1-F1
#
_cell.length_a   1.000
_cell.length_b   1.000
_cell.length_c   1.000
_cell.angle_alpha   90.00
_cell.angle_beta   90.00
_cell.angle_gamma   90.00
#
_symmetry.space_group_name_H-M   'P 1'
#
loop_
_entity.id
_entity.type
_entity.pdbx_description
1 polymer ?
#
loop_
_entity_poly.entity_id
_entity_poly.type
_entity_poly.pdbx_seq_one_letter_code
_entity_poly.pdbx_strand_id
1 'polypeptide(L)'
;MEKLHTINRLSALRQKDKFSAPEWEKRGLSPSGAECCLQLDMQFNDTLDALITAVENNASSRQLKSLLSQHLSAFDKSEYDTEEREFIADTFHKLSTIVDVDIKYALNSWMYGIVLGTLIKISTLFKRPRKVIETLSQECSNCKTALDTFILERGNEIPDLCWDIIQCDSCNEFNLLNKGPHIRQLRFGNYRWVEQLSKDEFNEEQAIVRLEQIKYFRKK
;
A
#
# COMPACT_ATOMS: atom_id res chain seq x y z
N MET A 1 30.60 17.87 2.61
CA MET A 1 30.10 17.30 3.89
C MET A 1 28.64 16.87 3.78
N GLU A 2 27.76 17.70 3.22
CA GLU A 2 26.33 17.40 3.03
C GLU A 2 26.07 16.12 2.23
N LYS A 3 26.74 15.94 1.09
CA LYS A 3 26.63 14.72 0.26
C LYS A 3 26.93 13.42 1.02
N LEU A 4 28.07 13.35 1.72
CA LEU A 4 28.47 12.16 2.47
C LEU A 4 27.49 11.88 3.61
N HIS A 5 27.00 12.92 4.27
CA HIS A 5 25.98 12.79 5.30
C HIS A 5 24.66 12.23 4.75
N THR A 6 24.20 12.71 3.58
CA THR A 6 23.02 12.18 2.89
C THR A 6 23.20 10.71 2.51
N ILE A 7 24.33 10.34 1.91
CA ILE A 7 24.65 8.95 1.55
C ILE A 7 24.66 8.04 2.79
N ASN A 8 25.27 8.48 3.89
CA ASN A 8 25.30 7.71 5.13
C ASN A 8 23.88 7.49 5.71
N ARG A 9 23.01 8.50 5.66
CA ARG A 9 21.61 8.37 6.12
C ARG A 9 20.81 7.40 5.26
N LEU A 10 20.97 7.44 3.93
CA LEU A 10 20.33 6.50 3.02
C LEU A 10 20.85 5.08 3.23
N SER A 11 22.17 4.92 3.36
CA SER A 11 22.82 3.61 3.58
C SER A 11 22.40 2.99 4.91
N ALA A 12 22.31 3.79 5.98
CA ALA A 12 21.81 3.32 7.27
C ALA A 12 20.34 2.88 7.20
N LEU A 13 19.50 3.58 6.42
CA LEU A 13 18.11 3.18 6.22
C LEU A 13 18.00 1.89 5.40
N ARG A 14 18.87 1.71 4.41
CA ARG A 14 18.95 0.51 3.57
C ARG A 14 19.29 -0.74 4.37
N GLN A 15 20.20 -0.63 5.35
CA GLN A 15 20.61 -1.75 6.20
C GLN A 15 19.59 -2.12 7.27
N LYS A 16 18.58 -1.27 7.50
CA LYS A 16 17.54 -1.50 8.49
C LYS A 16 16.42 -2.36 7.90
N ASP A 17 15.87 -3.26 8.71
CA ASP A 17 14.54 -3.83 8.46
C ASP A 17 13.48 -2.73 8.65
N LYS A 18 13.03 -2.16 7.53
CA LYS A 18 12.15 -0.99 7.51
C LYS A 18 10.71 -1.37 7.84
N PHE A 19 10.33 -2.63 7.65
CA PHE A 19 8.96 -3.14 7.73
C PHE A 19 8.75 -4.14 8.87
N SER A 20 9.70 -4.24 9.81
CA SER A 20 9.53 -4.99 11.06
C SER A 20 8.31 -4.51 11.87
N ALA A 21 7.66 -5.41 12.61
CA ALA A 21 6.50 -5.07 13.44
C ALA A 21 6.68 -3.84 14.36
N PRO A 22 7.86 -3.63 15.01
CA PRO A 22 8.10 -2.41 15.79
C PRO A 22 8.08 -1.11 14.97
N GLU A 23 8.42 -1.15 13.68
CA GLU A 23 8.36 0.02 12.81
C GLU A 23 6.93 0.41 12.41
N TRP A 24 6.04 -0.57 12.29
CA TRP A 24 4.60 -0.34 12.12
C TRP A 24 3.99 0.24 13.39
N GLU A 25 4.31 -0.35 14.55
CA GLU A 25 3.80 0.09 15.84
C GLU A 25 4.19 1.54 16.18
N LYS A 26 5.44 1.94 15.86
CA LYS A 26 5.90 3.35 16.02
C LYS A 26 5.05 4.35 15.23
N ARG A 27 4.40 3.91 14.16
CA ARG A 27 3.52 4.73 13.32
C ARG A 27 2.05 4.64 13.74
N GLY A 28 1.73 3.77 14.70
CA GLY A 28 0.34 3.46 15.05
C GLY A 28 -0.38 2.64 13.97
N LEU A 29 0.38 1.87 13.18
CA LEU A 29 -0.14 1.00 12.13
C LEU A 29 -0.02 -0.47 12.57
N SER A 30 -0.87 -1.33 12.04
CA SER A 30 -0.75 -2.77 12.25
C SER A 30 0.23 -3.34 11.21
N PRO A 31 1.12 -4.28 11.58
CA PRO A 31 1.99 -4.92 10.61
C PRO A 31 1.20 -5.69 9.56
N SER A 32 1.62 -5.57 8.30
CA SER A 32 1.17 -6.44 7.21
C SER A 32 1.75 -7.86 7.32
N GLY A 33 1.25 -8.76 6.46
CA GLY A 33 1.80 -10.10 6.31
C GLY A 33 3.28 -10.09 5.90
N ALA A 34 4.00 -11.16 6.24
CA ALA A 34 5.45 -11.26 6.03
C ALA A 34 5.85 -11.14 4.55
N GLU A 35 5.05 -11.70 3.63
CA GLU A 35 5.31 -11.60 2.19
C GLU A 35 5.24 -10.15 1.70
N CYS A 36 4.19 -9.41 2.09
CA CYS A 36 4.04 -7.99 1.78
C CYS A 36 5.20 -7.17 2.37
N CYS A 37 5.55 -7.40 3.64
CA CYS A 37 6.68 -6.70 4.27
C CYS A 37 8.01 -6.93 3.55
N LEU A 38 8.26 -8.16 3.08
CA LEU A 38 9.46 -8.49 2.28
C LEU A 38 9.46 -7.79 0.92
N GLN A 39 8.31 -7.79 0.23
CA GLN A 39 8.16 -7.10 -1.07
C GLN A 39 8.39 -5.59 -0.93
N LEU A 40 7.80 -4.97 0.10
CA LEU A 40 8.02 -3.56 0.42
C LEU A 40 9.50 -3.27 0.72
N ASP A 41 10.16 -4.11 1.53
CA ASP A 41 11.59 -3.90 1.86
C ASP A 41 12.47 -3.95 0.61
N MET A 42 12.23 -4.91 -0.29
CA MET A 42 12.93 -5.03 -1.57
C MET A 42 12.74 -3.77 -2.45
N GLN A 43 11.50 -3.35 -2.69
CA GLN A 43 11.21 -2.18 -3.53
C GLN A 43 11.79 -0.88 -2.94
N PHE A 44 11.78 -0.73 -1.61
CA PHE A 44 12.41 0.41 -0.96
C PHE A 44 13.95 0.34 -1.01
N ASN A 45 14.55 -0.84 -0.93
CA ASN A 45 15.99 -1.00 -1.10
C ASN A 45 16.42 -0.60 -2.52
N ASP A 46 15.65 -0.97 -3.55
CA ASP A 46 15.92 -0.53 -4.94
C ASP A 46 15.84 1.00 -5.07
N THR A 47 14.85 1.62 -4.41
CA THR A 47 14.72 3.09 -4.38
C THR A 47 15.91 3.74 -3.65
N LEU A 48 16.36 3.16 -2.55
CA LEU A 48 17.51 3.63 -1.78
C LEU A 48 18.81 3.53 -2.58
N ASP A 49 19.03 2.42 -3.28
CA ASP A 49 20.21 2.21 -4.13
C ASP A 49 20.24 3.20 -5.30
N ALA A 50 19.08 3.45 -5.93
CA ALA A 50 18.93 4.46 -6.97
C ALA A 50 19.22 5.87 -6.44
N LEU A 51 18.73 6.22 -5.24
CA LEU A 51 19.00 7.52 -4.60
C LEU A 51 20.47 7.69 -4.24
N ILE A 52 21.11 6.68 -3.64
CA ILE A 52 22.53 6.70 -3.29
C ILE A 52 23.35 6.95 -4.56
N THR A 53 23.10 6.17 -5.62
CA THR A 53 23.76 6.34 -6.92
C THR A 53 23.53 7.73 -7.51
N ALA A 54 22.32 8.27 -7.43
CA ALA A 54 22.02 9.60 -7.94
C ALA A 54 22.76 10.70 -7.16
N VAL A 55 22.81 10.60 -5.83
CA VAL A 55 23.55 11.54 -4.97
C VAL A 55 25.06 11.43 -5.21
N GLU A 56 25.59 10.22 -5.37
CA GLU A 56 26.99 9.96 -5.76
C GLU A 56 27.36 10.62 -7.09
N ASN A 57 26.43 10.63 -8.04
CA ASN A 57 26.59 11.28 -9.34
C ASN A 57 26.22 12.78 -9.35
N ASN A 58 26.02 13.39 -8.18
CA ASN A 58 25.66 14.81 -8.01
C ASN A 58 24.38 15.21 -8.76
N ALA A 59 23.36 14.33 -8.75
CA ALA A 59 22.05 14.65 -9.28
C ALA A 59 21.48 15.92 -8.65
N SER A 60 20.90 16.78 -9.47
CA SER A 60 20.18 17.98 -9.04
C SER A 60 18.91 17.62 -8.24
N SER A 61 18.41 18.56 -7.43
CA SER A 61 17.14 18.42 -6.72
C SER A 61 15.97 18.06 -7.65
N ARG A 62 15.97 18.55 -8.90
CA ARG A 62 14.98 18.18 -9.92
C ARG A 62 15.07 16.71 -10.30
N GLN A 63 16.28 16.19 -10.50
CA GLN A 63 16.51 14.77 -10.82
C GLN A 63 16.14 13.87 -9.65
N LEU A 64 16.52 14.23 -8.42
CA LEU A 64 16.16 13.49 -7.21
C LEU A 64 14.65 13.45 -6.99
N LYS A 65 13.96 14.59 -7.17
CA LYS A 65 12.49 14.66 -7.12
C LYS A 65 11.83 13.78 -8.19
N SER A 66 12.35 13.80 -9.42
CA SER A 66 11.85 12.97 -10.52
C SER A 66 12.02 11.48 -10.20
N LEU A 67 13.18 11.09 -9.67
CA LEU A 67 13.49 9.71 -9.28
C LEU A 67 12.53 9.23 -8.19
N LEU A 68 12.34 9.99 -7.12
CA LEU A 68 11.38 9.64 -6.06
C LEU A 68 9.95 9.50 -6.59
N SER A 69 9.53 10.39 -7.49
CA SER A 69 8.18 10.36 -8.06
C SER A 69 7.98 9.13 -8.96
N GLN A 70 8.99 8.77 -9.75
CA GLN A 70 8.99 7.57 -10.60
C GLN A 70 8.92 6.29 -9.75
N HIS A 71 9.76 6.17 -8.72
CA HIS A 71 9.74 5.02 -7.83
C HIS A 71 8.44 4.92 -7.05
N LEU A 72 7.86 6.04 -6.58
CA LEU A 72 6.55 6.05 -5.94
C LEU A 72 5.45 5.53 -6.89
N SER A 73 5.48 5.95 -8.16
CA SER A 73 4.50 5.49 -9.15
C SER A 73 4.61 4.02 -9.53
N ALA A 74 5.72 3.36 -9.18
CA ALA A 74 5.88 1.92 -9.40
C ALA A 74 5.12 1.07 -8.36
N PHE A 75 4.71 1.66 -7.23
CA PHE A 75 3.81 1.02 -6.28
C PHE A 75 2.38 1.13 -6.83
N ASP A 76 1.81 0.01 -7.27
CA ASP A 76 0.39 -0.02 -7.61
C ASP A 76 -0.44 0.14 -6.33
N LYS A 77 -1.02 1.33 -6.16
CA LYS A 77 -1.83 1.67 -4.99
C LYS A 77 -2.93 0.66 -4.69
N SER A 78 -3.47 0.02 -5.72
CA SER A 78 -4.60 -0.91 -5.58
C SER A 78 -4.21 -2.21 -4.85
N GLU A 79 -2.93 -2.57 -4.87
CA GLU A 79 -2.38 -3.74 -4.18
C GLU A 79 -2.28 -3.56 -2.66
N TYR A 80 -2.40 -2.31 -2.18
CA TYR A 80 -2.12 -1.95 -0.79
C TYR A 80 -3.36 -1.50 -0.03
N ASP A 81 -3.52 -1.99 1.18
CA ASP A 81 -4.56 -1.52 2.10
C ASP A 81 -4.27 -0.10 2.62
N THR A 82 -5.12 0.43 3.49
CA THR A 82 -4.92 1.79 4.00
C THR A 82 -3.62 1.91 4.79
N GLU A 83 -3.31 0.97 5.67
CA GLU A 83 -2.15 1.06 6.56
C GLU A 83 -0.83 0.90 5.78
N GLU A 84 -0.81 0.00 4.79
CA GLU A 84 0.32 -0.17 3.87
C GLU A 84 0.62 1.09 3.07
N ARG A 85 -0.43 1.72 2.51
CA ARG A 85 -0.29 2.98 1.77
C ARG A 85 0.25 4.09 2.67
N GLU A 86 -0.24 4.18 3.90
CA GLU A 86 0.26 5.14 4.89
C GLU A 86 1.75 4.92 5.18
N PHE A 87 2.18 3.66 5.34
CA PHE A 87 3.58 3.32 5.56
C PHE A 87 4.46 3.69 4.36
N ILE A 88 4.05 3.34 3.15
CA ILE A 88 4.75 3.68 1.90
C ILE A 88 4.92 5.20 1.80
N ALA A 89 3.83 5.96 1.97
CA ALA A 89 3.85 7.41 1.87
C ALA A 89 4.76 8.07 2.93
N ASP A 90 4.72 7.60 4.17
CA ASP A 90 5.61 8.07 5.24
C ASP A 90 7.08 7.79 4.89
N THR A 91 7.37 6.59 4.38
CA THR A 91 8.74 6.21 4.02
C THR A 91 9.26 7.05 2.87
N PHE A 92 8.47 7.30 1.82
CA PHE A 92 8.86 8.22 0.74
C PHE A 92 9.03 9.67 1.22
N HIS A 93 8.19 10.13 2.16
CA HIS A 93 8.36 11.46 2.76
C HIS A 93 9.67 11.56 3.55
N LYS A 94 10.04 10.51 4.28
CA LYS A 94 11.33 10.42 4.96
C LYS A 94 12.50 10.47 3.98
N LEU A 95 12.42 9.74 2.86
CA LEU A 95 13.44 9.80 1.80
C LEU A 95 13.57 11.20 1.21
N SER A 96 12.45 11.86 0.92
CA SER A 96 12.44 13.22 0.36
C SER A 96 13.07 14.23 1.32
N THR A 97 12.89 14.04 2.62
CA THR A 97 13.51 14.85 3.68
C THR A 97 15.02 14.56 3.81
N ILE A 98 15.47 13.33 3.54
CA ILE A 98 16.90 13.00 3.56
C ILE A 98 17.64 13.68 2.41
N VAL A 99 17.03 13.75 1.23
CA VAL A 99 17.64 14.34 0.02
C VAL A 99 17.18 15.78 -0.27
N ASP A 100 16.50 16.41 0.68
CA ASP A 100 16.00 17.80 0.65
C ASP A 100 15.19 18.18 -0.61
N VAL A 101 14.13 17.42 -0.89
CA VAL A 101 13.20 17.69 -1.99
C VAL A 101 11.74 17.60 -1.56
N ASP A 102 10.88 18.45 -2.15
CA ASP A 102 9.44 18.43 -1.92
C ASP A 102 8.70 17.55 -2.95
N ILE A 103 8.11 16.47 -2.47
CA ILE A 103 7.27 15.53 -3.23
C ILE A 103 5.81 15.47 -2.73
N LYS A 104 5.34 16.43 -1.92
CA LYS A 104 4.00 16.40 -1.31
C LYS A 104 2.87 16.21 -2.32
N TYR A 105 2.98 16.83 -3.48
CA TYR A 105 2.00 16.66 -4.56
C TYR A 105 1.96 15.22 -5.07
N ALA A 106 3.13 14.60 -5.32
CA ALA A 106 3.21 13.21 -5.78
C ALA A 106 2.66 12.24 -4.72
N LEU A 107 3.01 12.45 -3.45
CA LEU A 107 2.49 11.66 -2.34
C LEU A 107 0.96 11.75 -2.20
N ASN A 108 0.41 12.97 -2.26
CA ASN A 108 -1.04 13.16 -2.17
C ASN A 108 -1.77 12.58 -3.38
N SER A 109 -1.23 12.79 -4.59
CA SER A 109 -1.78 12.22 -5.81
C SER A 109 -1.76 10.69 -5.78
N TRP A 110 -0.69 10.09 -5.27
CA TRP A 110 -0.60 8.65 -5.12
C TRP A 110 -1.61 8.16 -4.07
N MET A 111 -1.59 8.67 -2.84
CA MET A 111 -2.50 8.25 -1.77
C MET A 111 -3.98 8.39 -2.13
N TYR A 112 -4.38 9.58 -2.59
CA TYR A 112 -5.78 9.99 -2.64
C TYR A 112 -6.31 10.18 -4.08
N GLY A 113 -5.45 10.10 -5.09
CA GLY A 113 -5.79 10.47 -6.47
C GLY A 113 -5.67 11.98 -6.71
N ILE A 114 -6.00 12.42 -7.93
CA ILE A 114 -5.98 13.83 -8.34
C ILE A 114 -7.27 14.51 -7.84
N VAL A 115 -7.39 14.70 -6.52
CA VAL A 115 -8.49 15.50 -5.95
C VAL A 115 -8.00 16.93 -5.79
N LEU A 116 -8.43 17.82 -6.70
CA LEU A 116 -8.19 19.26 -6.64
C LEU A 116 -8.74 19.81 -5.31
N GLY A 117 -7.84 20.14 -4.38
CA GLY A 117 -8.18 20.85 -3.13
C GLY A 117 -7.75 20.15 -1.84
N THR A 118 -7.39 18.87 -1.87
CA THR A 118 -7.09 18.13 -0.64
C THR A 118 -5.60 17.87 -0.48
N LEU A 119 -4.85 18.85 0.03
CA LEU A 119 -3.55 18.57 0.63
C LEU A 119 -3.79 17.96 2.02
N ILE A 120 -4.05 16.64 2.07
CA ILE A 120 -4.08 15.94 3.35
C ILE A 120 -2.67 16.04 3.93
N LYS A 121 -2.54 16.70 5.08
CA LYS A 121 -1.25 16.79 5.75
C LYS A 121 -0.84 15.36 6.11
N ILE A 122 0.29 14.90 5.57
CA ILE A 122 0.94 13.63 5.94
C ILE A 122 1.07 13.52 7.48
N SER A 123 1.12 14.65 8.20
CA SER A 123 1.01 14.74 9.66
C SER A 123 -0.22 14.02 10.27
N THR A 124 -1.25 13.70 9.49
CA THR A 124 -2.43 12.93 9.93
C THR A 124 -2.24 11.42 9.89
N LEU A 125 -1.22 10.92 9.18
CA LEU A 125 -0.77 9.52 9.19
C LEU A 125 -0.09 9.14 10.52
N PHE A 126 0.30 10.13 11.33
CA PHE A 126 0.95 9.96 12.64
C PHE A 126 -0.05 9.67 13.77
N LYS A 127 -1.21 9.06 13.48
CA LYS A 127 -2.26 8.82 14.49
C LYS A 127 -2.15 7.42 15.11
N ARG A 128 -2.51 7.37 16.39
CA ARG A 128 -2.59 6.21 17.31
C ARG A 128 -3.08 4.93 16.62
N PRO A 129 -2.68 3.74 17.11
CA PRO A 129 -3.22 2.45 16.66
C PRO A 129 -4.74 2.51 16.53
N ARG A 130 -5.23 2.37 15.30
CA ARG A 130 -6.65 2.42 15.00
C ARG A 130 -7.28 1.11 15.48
N LYS A 131 -8.36 1.21 16.24
CA LYS A 131 -9.09 0.03 16.73
C LYS A 131 -9.97 -0.51 15.61
N VAL A 132 -9.97 -1.83 15.45
CA VAL A 132 -10.97 -2.52 14.62
C VAL A 132 -12.36 -2.24 15.21
N ILE A 133 -13.24 -1.66 14.42
CA ILE A 133 -14.63 -1.36 14.82
C ILE A 133 -15.60 -2.44 14.37
N GLU A 134 -15.26 -3.18 13.30
CA GLU A 134 -16.07 -4.24 12.73
C GLU A 134 -15.18 -5.20 11.93
N THR A 135 -15.59 -6.46 11.80
CA THR A 135 -14.91 -7.45 10.96
C THR A 135 -15.95 -8.06 10.02
N LEU A 136 -15.74 -7.93 8.71
CA LEU A 136 -16.45 -8.72 7.72
C LEU A 136 -15.68 -10.01 7.52
N SER A 137 -16.35 -11.15 7.44
CA SER A 137 -15.69 -12.44 7.29
C SER A 137 -16.45 -13.31 6.29
N GLN A 138 -15.72 -13.98 5.42
CA GLN A 138 -16.24 -15.03 4.53
C GLN A 138 -15.30 -16.23 4.51
N GLU A 139 -15.82 -17.41 4.25
CA GLU A 139 -14.99 -18.61 4.11
C GLU A 139 -14.29 -18.63 2.75
N CYS A 140 -13.02 -19.02 2.74
CA CYS A 140 -12.35 -19.40 1.51
C CYS A 140 -13.11 -20.53 0.82
N SER A 141 -13.42 -20.36 -0.47
CA SER A 141 -14.18 -21.34 -1.26
C SER A 141 -13.55 -22.74 -1.26
N ASN A 142 -12.21 -22.82 -1.16
CA ASN A 142 -11.46 -24.06 -1.13
C ASN A 142 -11.14 -24.54 0.31
N CYS A 143 -10.26 -23.84 1.06
CA CYS A 143 -9.76 -24.34 2.35
C CYS A 143 -10.61 -23.97 3.58
N LYS A 144 -11.69 -23.21 3.40
CA LYS A 144 -12.58 -22.74 4.49
C LYS A 144 -11.96 -21.85 5.55
N THR A 145 -10.69 -21.43 5.39
CA THR A 145 -10.09 -20.41 6.26
C THR A 145 -10.89 -19.11 6.16
N ALA A 146 -11.11 -18.45 7.30
CA ALA A 146 -11.79 -17.17 7.37
C ALA A 146 -10.97 -16.08 6.66
N LEU A 147 -11.57 -15.42 5.68
CA LEU A 147 -11.03 -14.32 4.92
C LEU A 147 -11.58 -13.01 5.52
N ASP A 148 -10.87 -12.48 6.52
CA ASP A 148 -11.34 -11.36 7.32
C ASP A 148 -10.98 -10.00 6.71
N THR A 149 -11.95 -9.09 6.62
CA THR A 149 -11.75 -7.66 6.38
C THR A 149 -11.99 -6.91 7.69
N PHE A 150 -10.94 -6.31 8.25
CA PHE A 150 -11.06 -5.49 9.45
C PHE A 150 -11.39 -4.05 9.07
N ILE A 151 -12.56 -3.57 9.46
CA ILE A 151 -12.97 -2.18 9.23
C ILE A 151 -12.46 -1.34 10.40
N LEU A 152 -11.74 -0.26 10.06
CA LEU A 152 -11.17 0.69 11.02
C LEU A 152 -11.99 1.97 11.10
N GLU A 153 -12.63 2.36 10.00
CA GLU A 153 -13.46 3.56 9.92
C GLU A 153 -14.57 3.42 8.86
N ARG A 154 -15.79 3.82 9.23
CA ARG A 154 -16.94 3.92 8.31
C ARG A 154 -17.07 5.35 7.74
N GLY A 155 -17.61 5.47 6.52
CA GLY A 155 -17.86 6.75 5.85
C GLY A 155 -19.23 6.81 5.19
N ASN A 156 -20.09 7.73 5.63
CA ASN A 156 -21.49 7.78 5.20
C ASN A 156 -21.68 8.02 3.69
N GLU A 157 -20.72 8.65 3.01
CA GLU A 157 -20.81 9.03 1.58
C GLU A 157 -19.99 8.13 0.65
N ILE A 158 -19.56 6.94 1.11
CA ILE A 158 -18.77 6.01 0.27
C ILE A 158 -19.70 4.96 -0.34
N PRO A 159 -19.96 5.01 -1.66
CA PRO A 159 -20.82 4.04 -2.33
C PRO A 159 -20.16 2.66 -2.46
N ASP A 160 -20.99 1.66 -2.73
CA ASP A 160 -20.56 0.29 -3.03
C ASP A 160 -20.15 0.20 -4.51
N LEU A 161 -18.86 0.40 -4.80
CA LEU A 161 -18.37 0.63 -6.16
C LEU A 161 -17.75 -0.60 -6.82
N CYS A 162 -17.46 -1.67 -6.09
CA CYS A 162 -16.58 -2.70 -6.62
C CYS A 162 -16.79 -4.09 -6.05
N TRP A 163 -16.44 -5.07 -6.89
CA TRP A 163 -16.10 -6.42 -6.47
C TRP A 163 -14.58 -6.53 -6.36
N ASP A 164 -14.07 -7.24 -5.37
CA ASP A 164 -12.63 -7.51 -5.27
C ASP A 164 -12.36 -8.99 -5.48
N ILE A 165 -11.40 -9.30 -6.34
CA ILE A 165 -10.79 -10.61 -6.38
C ILE A 165 -9.64 -10.60 -5.39
N ILE A 166 -9.69 -11.54 -4.45
CA ILE A 166 -8.71 -11.70 -3.38
C ILE A 166 -8.11 -13.11 -3.46
N GLN A 167 -6.92 -13.30 -2.90
CA GLN A 167 -6.26 -14.59 -2.82
C GLN A 167 -6.05 -14.97 -1.37
N CYS A 168 -6.52 -16.16 -1.00
CA CYS A 168 -6.37 -16.69 0.35
C CYS A 168 -4.89 -16.97 0.66
N ASP A 169 -4.39 -16.44 1.78
CA ASP A 169 -2.98 -16.62 2.16
C ASP A 169 -2.67 -18.07 2.56
N SER A 170 -3.67 -18.84 3.01
CA SER A 170 -3.47 -20.21 3.49
C SER A 170 -3.42 -21.25 2.36
N CYS A 171 -4.15 -21.05 1.26
CA CYS A 171 -4.23 -22.05 0.18
C CYS A 171 -4.03 -21.49 -1.23
N ASN A 172 -3.78 -20.18 -1.36
CA ASN A 172 -3.63 -19.48 -2.63
C ASN A 172 -4.88 -19.51 -3.54
N GLU A 173 -6.04 -19.97 -3.04
CA GLU A 173 -7.29 -19.94 -3.81
C GLU A 173 -7.77 -18.51 -4.02
N PHE A 174 -8.22 -18.21 -5.25
CA PHE A 174 -8.86 -16.94 -5.56
C PHE A 174 -10.33 -16.94 -5.13
N ASN A 175 -10.79 -15.84 -4.55
CA ASN A 175 -12.16 -15.68 -4.07
C ASN A 175 -12.69 -14.31 -4.52
N LEU A 176 -14.01 -14.22 -4.73
CA LEU A 176 -14.68 -12.94 -4.92
C LEU A 176 -15.11 -12.40 -3.57
N LEU A 177 -14.92 -11.11 -3.33
CA LEU A 177 -15.31 -10.42 -2.11
C LEU A 177 -16.17 -9.20 -2.50
N ASN A 178 -17.29 -9.05 -1.81
CA ASN A 178 -18.08 -7.81 -1.83
C ASN A 178 -18.08 -7.21 -0.42
N LYS A 179 -17.36 -6.11 -0.24
CA LYS A 179 -17.24 -5.44 1.06
C LYS A 179 -18.45 -4.56 1.39
N GLY A 180 -19.29 -4.24 0.40
CA GLY A 180 -20.40 -3.33 0.53
C GLY A 180 -19.97 -1.86 0.72
N PRO A 181 -20.94 -0.96 0.94
CA PRO A 181 -20.68 0.47 1.02
C PRO A 181 -20.09 0.90 2.37
N HIS A 182 -19.79 2.20 2.47
CA HIS A 182 -19.47 2.90 3.70
C HIS A 182 -18.17 2.52 4.38
N ILE A 183 -17.20 1.94 3.67
CA ILE A 183 -15.89 1.59 4.24
C ILE A 183 -14.88 2.65 3.83
N ARG A 184 -14.41 3.44 4.81
CA ARG A 184 -13.39 4.48 4.57
C ARG A 184 -11.98 3.93 4.76
N GLN A 185 -11.81 3.07 5.77
CA GLN A 185 -10.53 2.48 6.10
C GLN A 185 -10.71 1.03 6.49
N LEU A 186 -9.82 0.20 5.97
CA LEU A 186 -9.81 -1.23 6.21
C LEU A 186 -8.37 -1.74 6.29
N ARG A 187 -8.27 -2.96 6.81
CA ARG A 187 -7.07 -3.77 6.81
C ARG A 187 -7.45 -5.20 6.41
N PHE A 188 -6.60 -5.86 5.63
CA PHE A 188 -6.83 -7.25 5.26
C PHE A 188 -6.37 -8.20 6.37
N GLY A 189 -7.09 -9.31 6.54
CA GLY A 189 -6.73 -10.39 7.44
C GLY A 189 -5.91 -11.46 6.73
N ASN A 190 -6.55 -12.59 6.44
CA ASN A 190 -5.89 -13.79 5.90
C ASN A 190 -6.01 -13.89 4.37
N TYR A 191 -5.95 -12.76 3.68
CA TYR A 191 -5.95 -12.70 2.23
C TYR A 191 -5.19 -11.48 1.72
N ARG A 192 -4.69 -11.59 0.50
CA ARG A 192 -4.21 -10.47 -0.30
C ARG A 192 -5.22 -10.04 -1.36
N TRP A 193 -5.25 -8.75 -1.66
CA TRP A 193 -6.02 -8.22 -2.78
C TRP A 193 -5.30 -8.55 -4.11
N VAL A 194 -6.06 -8.83 -5.17
CA VAL A 194 -5.53 -9.22 -6.48
C VAL A 194 -6.01 -8.31 -7.59
N GLU A 195 -7.30 -8.02 -7.62
CA GLU A 195 -7.91 -7.21 -8.68
C GLU A 195 -9.22 -6.60 -8.16
N GLN A 196 -9.58 -5.42 -8.65
CA GLN A 196 -10.85 -4.75 -8.35
C GLN A 196 -11.63 -4.55 -9.64
N LEU A 197 -12.90 -4.92 -9.61
CA LEU A 197 -13.84 -4.84 -10.72
C LEU A 197 -14.90 -3.81 -10.38
N SER A 198 -14.98 -2.73 -11.16
CA SER A 198 -15.99 -1.70 -10.97
C SER A 198 -17.39 -2.26 -11.20
N LYS A 199 -18.33 -1.97 -10.28
CA LYS A 199 -19.75 -2.35 -10.42
C LYS A 199 -20.47 -1.62 -11.56
N ASP A 200 -19.90 -0.51 -12.04
CA ASP A 200 -20.41 0.19 -13.23
C ASP A 200 -20.10 -0.58 -14.52
N GLU A 201 -19.08 -1.45 -14.51
CA GLU A 201 -18.61 -2.21 -15.66
C GLU A 201 -18.92 -3.72 -15.55
N PHE A 202 -18.98 -4.24 -14.31
CA PHE A 202 -19.13 -5.66 -14.01
C PHE A 202 -20.31 -5.89 -13.05
N ASN A 203 -21.29 -6.66 -13.52
CA ASN A 203 -22.25 -7.29 -12.63
C ASN A 203 -21.63 -8.50 -11.90
N GLU A 204 -22.36 -9.08 -10.95
CA GLU A 204 -21.86 -10.21 -10.14
C GLU A 204 -21.47 -11.42 -11.01
N GLU A 205 -22.29 -11.78 -12.01
CA GLU A 205 -22.02 -12.91 -12.90
C GLU A 205 -20.74 -12.70 -13.71
N GLN A 206 -20.53 -11.48 -14.22
CA GLN A 206 -19.32 -11.09 -14.96
C GLN A 206 -18.09 -11.09 -14.04
N ALA A 207 -18.24 -10.67 -12.79
CA ALA A 207 -17.18 -10.72 -11.79
C ALA A 207 -16.80 -12.17 -11.44
N ILE A 208 -17.77 -13.08 -11.35
CA ILE A 208 -17.54 -14.52 -11.20
C ILE A 208 -16.82 -15.09 -12.42
N VAL A 209 -17.23 -14.72 -13.65
CA VAL A 209 -16.53 -15.13 -14.87
C VAL A 209 -15.07 -14.67 -14.84
N ARG A 210 -14.80 -13.43 -14.42
CA ARG A 210 -13.43 -12.90 -14.29
C ARG A 210 -12.63 -13.66 -13.24
N LEU A 211 -13.24 -14.00 -12.10
CA LEU A 211 -12.63 -14.86 -11.09
C LEU A 211 -12.22 -16.21 -11.68
N GLU A 212 -13.12 -16.89 -12.39
CA GLU A 212 -12.82 -18.20 -13.00
C GLU A 212 -11.73 -18.12 -14.06
N GLN A 213 -11.67 -17.03 -14.85
CA GLN A 213 -10.56 -16.77 -15.76
C GLN A 213 -9.22 -16.67 -15.00
N ILE A 214 -9.18 -15.89 -13.91
CA ILE A 214 -7.96 -15.77 -13.10
C ILE A 214 -7.55 -17.12 -12.52
N LYS A 215 -8.50 -17.90 -11.99
CA LYS A 215 -8.25 -19.26 -11.50
C LYS A 215 -7.67 -20.17 -12.57
N TYR A 216 -8.18 -20.07 -13.81
CA TYR A 216 -7.70 -20.88 -14.92
C TYR A 216 -6.29 -20.46 -15.38
N PHE A 217 -6.05 -19.17 -15.60
CA PHE A 217 -4.79 -18.67 -16.16
C PHE A 217 -3.65 -18.57 -15.15
N ARG A 218 -3.95 -18.40 -13.86
CA ARG A 218 -2.96 -18.29 -12.78
C ARG A 218 -2.86 -19.57 -11.94
N LYS A 219 -3.46 -20.67 -12.38
CA LYS A 219 -3.21 -22.01 -11.82
C LYS A 219 -1.72 -22.33 -12.01
N LYS A 220 -0.97 -22.30 -10.90
CA LYS A 220 0.37 -22.89 -10.84
C LYS A 220 0.23 -24.39 -10.61
#